data_AF-A0A3M1BS59-F1
#
_entry.id   AF-A0A3M1BS59-F1
#
_cell.length_a   1.000
_cell.length_b   1.000
_cell.length_c   1.000
_cell.angle_alpha   90.00
_cell.angle_beta   90.00
_cell.angle_gamma   90.00
#
_symmetry.space_group_name_H-M   'P 1'
#
loop_
_entity.id
_entity.type
_entity.pdbx_description
1 polymer ?
#
loop_
_entity_poly.entity_id
_entity_poly.type
_entity_poly.pdbx_seq_one_letter_code
_entity_poly.pdbx_strand_id
1 'polypeptide(L)'
;MVGPRLTAYIEQAAQYSPGKVVGVHCWRGGQRSASIAQLLVYSGFDVKVLRGGYKAFRNYVLRAFADWDYKLLVLGGKTGSGKTDILHQLRSEGEQVLDLEGLAHHKGSAFGALGQEPQPSVEHFENELFSQLKQFDFSRSIWVENESRTIGRIFIPQGFWDKKVSSPLIHIEVPFEIRVERLMKEYAHFPKEHLLEALSKIQKRMGPQHVKAAKEAVAAGNLKTATELALHYYDKAYLMATAKGNFSQEFHPEFNTNDSREIARSLIQFANEHEL
;
A
#
# COMPACT_ATOMS: atom_id res chain seq x y z
N MET A 1 41.47 -0.76 17.63
CA MET A 1 41.28 -1.96 16.79
C MET A 1 39.86 -1.96 16.22
N VAL A 2 39.71 -1.71 14.92
CA VAL A 2 38.41 -1.66 14.19
C VAL A 2 38.29 -2.83 13.18
N GLY A 3 39.29 -3.72 13.13
CA GLY A 3 39.48 -4.74 12.08
C GLY A 3 38.34 -5.74 11.83
N PRO A 4 37.63 -6.27 12.85
CA PRO A 4 36.61 -7.31 12.63
C PRO A 4 35.39 -6.80 11.84
N ARG A 5 34.98 -5.55 12.07
CA ARG A 5 33.83 -4.95 11.35
C ARG A 5 34.14 -4.59 9.91
N LEU A 6 35.39 -4.29 9.59
CA LEU A 6 35.80 -3.90 8.24
C LEU A 6 35.83 -5.13 7.31
N THR A 7 36.33 -6.26 7.80
CA THR A 7 36.33 -7.54 7.06
C THR A 7 34.90 -7.99 6.74
N ALA A 8 33.97 -7.84 7.70
CA ALA A 8 32.57 -8.17 7.50
C ALA A 8 31.91 -7.37 6.35
N TYR A 9 32.26 -6.10 6.15
CA TYR A 9 31.73 -5.31 5.03
C TYR A 9 32.24 -5.82 3.67
N ILE A 10 33.47 -6.30 3.60
CA ILE A 10 34.05 -6.86 2.37
C ILE A 10 33.37 -8.19 2.03
N GLU A 11 33.21 -9.07 3.03
CA GLU A 11 32.54 -10.36 2.87
C GLU A 11 31.08 -10.18 2.43
N GLN A 12 30.35 -9.27 3.08
CA GLN A 12 28.98 -8.94 2.69
C GLN A 12 28.92 -8.38 1.27
N ALA A 13 29.83 -7.46 0.90
CA ALA A 13 29.86 -6.91 -0.44
C ALA A 13 30.14 -8.00 -1.50
N ALA A 14 31.03 -8.96 -1.21
CA ALA A 14 31.32 -10.07 -2.10
C ALA A 14 30.13 -11.03 -2.26
N GLN A 15 29.38 -11.25 -1.17
CA GLN A 15 28.17 -12.06 -1.18
C GLN A 15 27.04 -11.41 -2.00
N TYR A 16 26.81 -10.11 -1.83
CA TYR A 16 25.74 -9.39 -2.53
C TYR A 16 26.07 -9.05 -3.97
N SER A 17 27.36 -8.87 -4.31
CA SER A 17 27.81 -8.53 -5.66
C SER A 17 29.07 -9.32 -6.03
N PRO A 18 28.91 -10.56 -6.52
CA PRO A 18 30.03 -11.36 -7.02
C PRO A 18 30.80 -10.68 -8.16
N GLY A 19 30.12 -9.83 -8.95
CA GLY A 19 30.72 -8.99 -10.00
C GLY A 19 31.51 -7.79 -9.47
N LYS A 20 31.59 -7.64 -8.14
CA LYS A 20 32.33 -6.59 -7.42
C LYS A 20 31.96 -5.15 -7.78
N VAL A 21 30.74 -4.91 -8.25
CA VAL A 21 30.20 -3.54 -8.44
C VAL A 21 29.20 -3.25 -7.33
N VAL A 22 29.46 -2.21 -6.53
CA VAL A 22 28.64 -1.92 -5.34
C VAL A 22 28.33 -0.42 -5.18
N GLY A 23 27.11 -0.13 -4.73
CA GLY A 23 26.71 1.20 -4.28
C GLY A 23 26.87 1.34 -2.77
N VAL A 24 27.45 2.44 -2.30
CA VAL A 24 27.64 2.72 -0.86
C VAL A 24 27.01 4.05 -0.49
N HIS A 25 26.31 4.08 0.64
CA HIS A 25 25.78 5.31 1.22
C HIS A 25 25.83 5.28 2.74
N CYS A 26 25.73 6.46 3.34
CA CYS A 26 25.32 6.61 4.74
C CYS A 26 24.18 7.63 4.79
N TRP A 27 23.67 7.96 5.98
CA TRP A 27 22.50 8.83 6.11
C TRP A 27 22.68 10.21 5.44
N ARG A 28 23.82 10.88 5.64
CA ARG A 28 24.09 12.26 5.14
C ARG A 28 25.23 12.34 4.13
N GLY A 29 25.79 11.20 3.72
CA GLY A 29 27.05 11.15 2.99
C GLY A 29 28.24 11.58 3.86
N GLY A 30 29.38 11.81 3.20
CA GLY A 30 30.63 12.22 3.84
C GLY A 30 31.50 11.06 4.32
N GLN A 31 32.29 11.30 5.37
CA GLN A 31 33.40 10.42 5.75
C GLN A 31 33.00 8.97 6.05
N ARG A 32 31.84 8.73 6.69
CA ARG A 32 31.39 7.35 6.99
C ARG A 32 31.28 6.47 5.74
N SER A 33 30.63 6.99 4.70
CA SER A 33 30.50 6.27 3.42
C SER A 33 31.80 6.31 2.62
N ALA A 34 32.60 7.38 2.72
CA ALA A 34 33.88 7.48 2.04
C ALA A 34 34.90 6.45 2.56
N SER A 35 35.00 6.27 3.87
CA SER A 35 35.91 5.30 4.48
C SER A 35 35.57 3.85 4.10
N ILE A 36 34.28 3.49 4.08
CA ILE A 36 33.84 2.17 3.62
C ILE A 36 34.06 2.00 2.12
N ALA A 37 33.80 3.03 1.32
CA ALA A 37 34.07 2.98 -0.11
C ALA A 37 35.56 2.76 -0.41
N GLN A 38 36.46 3.46 0.29
CA GLN A 38 37.91 3.26 0.14
C GLN A 38 38.34 1.83 0.49
N LEU A 39 37.82 1.27 1.59
CA LEU A 39 38.09 -0.12 1.97
C LEU A 39 37.68 -1.10 0.87
N LEU A 40 36.48 -0.94 0.30
CA LEU A 40 35.96 -1.81 -0.75
C LEU A 40 36.76 -1.64 -2.05
N VAL A 41 37.15 -0.42 -2.40
CA VAL A 41 38.05 -0.16 -3.54
C VAL A 41 39.39 -0.88 -3.35
N TYR A 42 40.01 -0.81 -2.17
CA TYR A 42 41.25 -1.55 -1.89
C TYR A 42 41.06 -3.07 -1.95
N SER A 43 39.84 -3.57 -1.77
CA SER A 43 39.48 -4.99 -1.88
C SER A 43 39.09 -5.41 -3.31
N GLY A 44 39.26 -4.51 -4.28
CA GLY A 44 39.02 -4.76 -5.69
C GLY A 44 37.58 -4.59 -6.16
N PHE A 45 36.76 -3.81 -5.44
CA PHE A 45 35.41 -3.45 -5.89
C PHE A 45 35.39 -2.14 -6.70
N ASP A 46 34.54 -2.08 -7.73
CA ASP A 46 34.08 -0.80 -8.31
C ASP A 46 32.96 -0.24 -7.43
N VAL A 47 33.25 0.88 -6.75
CA VAL A 47 32.36 1.46 -5.76
C VAL A 47 31.78 2.78 -6.25
N LYS A 48 30.44 2.89 -6.25
CA LYS A 48 29.73 4.15 -6.45
C LYS A 48 29.22 4.68 -5.12
N VAL A 49 29.52 5.94 -4.79
CA VAL A 49 29.05 6.57 -3.54
C VAL A 49 27.88 7.50 -3.82
N LEU A 50 26.78 7.33 -3.09
CA LEU A 50 25.63 8.22 -3.17
C LEU A 50 25.98 9.60 -2.57
N ARG A 51 26.14 10.60 -3.45
CA ARG A 51 26.42 11.98 -3.04
C ARG A 51 25.28 12.53 -2.18
N GLY A 52 25.62 13.13 -1.04
CA GLY A 52 24.64 13.64 -0.06
C GLY A 52 23.96 12.54 0.79
N GLY A 53 24.28 11.27 0.54
CA GLY A 53 23.74 10.12 1.27
C GLY A 53 22.25 9.90 1.06
N TYR A 54 21.69 8.99 1.86
CA TYR A 54 20.28 8.61 1.76
C TYR A 54 19.33 9.80 1.96
N LYS A 55 19.66 10.77 2.81
CA LYS A 55 18.84 11.98 2.99
C LYS A 55 18.66 12.76 1.67
N ALA A 56 19.72 12.90 0.88
CA ALA A 56 19.63 13.58 -0.41
C ALA A 56 18.78 12.79 -1.41
N PHE A 57 18.96 11.46 -1.45
CA PHE A 57 18.12 10.58 -2.27
C PHE A 57 16.64 10.62 -1.86
N ARG A 58 16.33 10.50 -0.56
CA ARG A 58 14.97 10.58 -0.06
C ARG A 58 14.30 11.91 -0.42
N ASN A 59 15.02 13.02 -0.31
CA ASN A 59 14.50 14.33 -0.73
C ASN A 59 14.21 14.37 -2.25
N TYR A 60 15.06 13.74 -3.07
CA TYR A 60 14.80 13.59 -4.49
C TYR A 60 13.56 12.73 -4.76
N VAL A 61 13.41 11.59 -4.08
CA VAL A 61 12.23 10.71 -4.13
C VAL A 61 10.95 11.47 -3.78
N LEU A 62 10.94 12.19 -2.66
CA LEU A 62 9.76 12.92 -2.19
C LEU A 62 9.33 14.04 -3.16
N ARG A 63 10.29 14.70 -3.81
CA ARG A 63 10.02 15.71 -4.85
C ARG A 63 9.46 15.08 -6.12
N ALA A 64 10.04 13.97 -6.55
CA ALA A 64 9.61 13.26 -7.75
C ALA A 64 8.11 12.91 -7.72
N PHE A 65 7.56 12.54 -6.57
CA PHE A 65 6.12 12.29 -6.45
C PHE A 65 5.25 13.49 -6.81
N ALA A 66 5.70 14.72 -6.53
CA ALA A 66 4.98 15.94 -6.90
C ALA A 66 5.30 16.37 -8.35
N ASP A 67 6.58 16.29 -8.73
CA ASP A 67 7.10 16.89 -9.96
C ASP A 67 6.81 16.04 -11.21
N TRP A 68 6.72 14.70 -11.08
CA TRP A 68 6.45 13.83 -12.22
C TRP A 68 5.01 13.94 -12.71
N ASP A 69 4.83 13.93 -14.03
CA ASP A 69 3.52 14.05 -14.67
C ASP A 69 2.92 12.68 -14.97
N TYR A 70 2.53 11.96 -13.92
CA TYR A 70 1.77 10.71 -14.02
C TYR A 70 0.31 10.93 -13.64
N LYS A 71 -0.57 10.18 -14.30
CA LYS A 71 -2.01 10.18 -14.06
C LYS A 71 -2.38 8.97 -13.22
N LEU A 72 -3.19 9.19 -12.19
CA LEU A 72 -3.75 8.11 -11.39
C LEU A 72 -5.22 7.92 -11.75
N LEU A 73 -5.69 6.69 -11.66
CA LEU A 73 -7.10 6.33 -11.70
C LEU A 73 -7.43 5.57 -10.42
N VAL A 74 -8.24 6.19 -9.56
CA VAL A 74 -8.43 5.69 -8.20
C VAL A 74 -9.60 4.71 -8.17
N LEU A 75 -9.37 3.49 -7.70
CA LEU A 75 -10.41 2.49 -7.49
C LEU A 75 -10.99 2.62 -6.07
N GLY A 76 -12.19 3.18 -5.99
CA GLY A 76 -12.99 3.30 -4.78
C GLY A 76 -13.88 2.08 -4.53
N GLY A 77 -14.19 1.81 -3.27
CA GLY A 77 -15.12 0.77 -2.89
C GLY A 77 -15.08 0.51 -1.39
N LYS A 78 -16.24 0.19 -0.81
CA LYS A 78 -16.37 -0.12 0.62
C LYS A 78 -15.52 -1.33 1.02
N THR A 79 -15.27 -1.50 2.32
CA THR A 79 -14.52 -2.65 2.83
C THR A 79 -15.19 -3.96 2.40
N GLY A 80 -14.40 -4.95 1.97
CA GLY A 80 -14.90 -6.23 1.46
C GLY A 80 -15.38 -6.22 0.01
N SER A 81 -15.27 -5.11 -0.73
CA SER A 81 -15.70 -5.05 -2.14
C SER A 81 -14.78 -5.81 -3.11
N GLY A 82 -13.61 -6.30 -2.67
CA GLY A 82 -12.70 -7.09 -3.53
C GLY A 82 -11.82 -6.25 -4.45
N LYS A 83 -11.52 -5.00 -4.06
CA LYS A 83 -10.63 -4.10 -4.83
C LYS A 83 -9.28 -4.73 -5.14
N THR A 84 -8.66 -5.39 -4.17
CA THR A 84 -7.36 -6.05 -4.34
C THR A 84 -7.42 -7.09 -5.46
N ASP A 85 -8.45 -7.96 -5.46
CA ASP A 85 -8.64 -8.97 -6.51
C ASP A 85 -8.83 -8.31 -7.88
N ILE A 86 -9.62 -7.22 -7.94
CA ILE A 86 -9.88 -6.46 -9.19
C ILE A 86 -8.60 -5.81 -9.71
N LEU A 87 -7.79 -5.19 -8.84
CA LEU A 87 -6.51 -4.59 -9.22
C LEU A 87 -5.53 -5.64 -9.75
N HIS A 88 -5.50 -6.84 -9.18
CA HIS A 88 -4.73 -7.94 -9.74
C HIS A 88 -5.24 -8.38 -11.12
N GLN A 89 -6.55 -8.42 -11.33
CA GLN A 89 -7.11 -8.71 -12.66
C GLN A 89 -6.79 -7.61 -13.67
N LEU A 90 -6.89 -6.33 -13.30
CA LEU A 90 -6.48 -5.19 -14.14
C LEU A 90 -5.02 -5.33 -14.58
N ARG A 91 -4.11 -5.65 -13.64
CA ARG A 91 -2.70 -5.91 -13.95
C ARG A 91 -2.54 -7.08 -14.93
N SER A 92 -3.33 -8.15 -14.77
CA SER A 92 -3.28 -9.32 -15.66
C SER A 92 -3.80 -9.04 -17.08
N GLU A 93 -4.69 -8.05 -17.22
CA GLU A 93 -5.20 -7.56 -18.50
C GLU A 93 -4.27 -6.49 -19.13
N GLY A 94 -3.11 -6.21 -18.51
CA GLY A 94 -2.07 -5.33 -19.06
C GLY A 94 -2.13 -3.87 -18.59
N GLU A 95 -3.01 -3.56 -17.63
CA GLU A 95 -3.07 -2.22 -17.02
C GLU A 95 -1.92 -1.97 -16.04
N GLN A 96 -1.58 -0.68 -15.88
CA GLN A 96 -0.61 -0.26 -14.89
C GLN A 96 -1.29 -0.16 -13.53
N VAL A 97 -0.79 -0.92 -12.55
CA VAL A 97 -1.43 -1.02 -11.23
C VAL A 97 -0.38 -0.81 -10.15
N LEU A 98 -0.60 0.20 -9.33
CA LEU A 98 0.16 0.48 -8.13
C LEU A 98 -0.61 0.00 -6.90
N ASP A 99 -0.09 -1.04 -6.25
CA ASP A 99 -0.72 -1.70 -5.09
C ASP A 99 -0.14 -1.15 -3.79
N LEU A 100 -0.83 -0.16 -3.19
CA LEU A 100 -0.36 0.52 -1.99
C LEU A 100 -0.43 -0.36 -0.74
N GLU A 101 -1.45 -1.22 -0.64
CA GLU A 101 -1.60 -2.14 0.49
C GLU A 101 -0.50 -3.20 0.49
N GLY A 102 -0.20 -3.76 -0.70
CA GLY A 102 0.90 -4.67 -0.94
C GLY A 102 2.25 -4.04 -0.63
N LEU A 103 2.49 -2.81 -1.07
CA LEU A 103 3.71 -2.06 -0.71
C LEU A 103 3.83 -1.80 0.80
N ALA A 104 2.70 -1.60 1.49
CA ALA A 104 2.68 -1.33 2.92
C ALA A 104 2.67 -2.60 3.79
N HIS A 105 2.49 -3.79 3.20
CA HIS A 105 2.12 -5.02 3.90
C HIS A 105 0.95 -4.81 4.88
N HIS A 106 -0.09 -4.11 4.43
CA HIS A 106 -1.21 -3.76 5.30
C HIS A 106 -2.49 -3.37 4.54
N LYS A 107 -3.61 -3.99 4.89
CA LYS A 107 -4.92 -3.79 4.21
C LYS A 107 -5.76 -2.59 4.69
N GLY A 108 -5.12 -1.44 4.93
CA GLY A 108 -5.82 -0.18 5.22
C GLY A 108 -6.72 -0.10 6.48
N SER A 109 -6.87 -1.19 7.25
CA SER A 109 -7.89 -1.32 8.31
C SER A 109 -7.31 -1.75 9.66
N ALA A 110 -8.14 -1.80 10.70
CA ALA A 110 -7.69 -2.28 12.02
C ALA A 110 -7.33 -3.78 12.02
N PHE A 111 -7.85 -4.50 11.04
CA PHE A 111 -7.54 -5.91 10.77
C PHE A 111 -6.39 -6.05 9.76
N GLY A 112 -5.90 -4.94 9.19
CA GLY A 112 -5.09 -4.95 7.98
C GLY A 112 -3.70 -5.56 8.11
N ALA A 113 -3.19 -5.76 9.33
CA ALA A 113 -1.92 -6.46 9.56
C ALA A 113 -2.07 -8.00 9.62
N LEU A 114 -3.31 -8.51 9.70
CA LEU A 114 -3.53 -9.96 9.83
C LEU A 114 -3.15 -10.68 8.54
N GLY A 115 -2.30 -11.70 8.68
CA GLY A 115 -1.80 -12.48 7.55
C GLY A 115 -0.90 -11.68 6.59
N GLN A 116 -0.35 -10.54 7.04
CA GLN A 116 0.60 -9.75 6.26
C GLN A 116 2.03 -9.89 6.82
N GLU A 117 3.01 -9.66 5.95
CA GLU A 117 4.40 -9.50 6.36
C GLU A 117 4.59 -8.28 7.28
N PRO A 118 5.70 -8.19 8.02
CA PRO A 118 6.02 -7.00 8.79
C PRO A 118 6.01 -5.76 7.90
N GLN A 119 5.28 -4.71 8.31
CA GLN A 119 5.24 -3.47 7.55
C GLN A 119 6.66 -2.93 7.35
N PRO A 120 6.98 -2.34 6.19
CA PRO A 120 8.26 -1.66 5.99
C PRO A 120 8.36 -0.43 6.90
N SER A 121 9.56 0.16 6.97
CA SER A 121 9.68 1.53 7.47
C SER A 121 9.04 2.51 6.47
N VAL A 122 8.72 3.73 6.91
CA VAL A 122 8.19 4.77 6.02
C VAL A 122 9.18 5.06 4.90
N GLU A 123 10.47 5.16 5.23
CA GLU A 123 11.56 5.34 4.26
C GLU A 123 11.62 4.22 3.22
N HIS A 124 11.43 2.96 3.64
CA HIS A 124 11.49 1.85 2.70
C HIS A 124 10.25 1.78 1.82
N PHE A 125 9.06 2.06 2.37
CA PHE A 125 7.84 2.22 1.58
C PHE A 125 8.00 3.33 0.51
N GLU A 126 8.55 4.49 0.89
CA GLU A 126 8.85 5.58 -0.05
C GLU A 126 9.80 5.13 -1.18
N ASN A 127 10.82 4.33 -0.86
CA ASN A 127 11.75 3.82 -1.86
C ASN A 127 11.05 2.84 -2.83
N GLU A 128 10.23 1.92 -2.32
CA GLU A 128 9.54 0.92 -3.15
C GLU A 128 8.45 1.58 -4.01
N LEU A 129 7.68 2.51 -3.45
CA LEU A 129 6.71 3.33 -4.18
C LEU A 129 7.38 4.09 -5.32
N PHE A 130 8.53 4.73 -5.06
CA PHE A 130 9.31 5.42 -6.08
C PHE A 130 9.83 4.46 -7.16
N SER A 131 10.34 3.30 -6.74
CA SER A 131 10.89 2.28 -7.64
C SER A 131 9.83 1.73 -8.59
N GLN A 132 8.62 1.46 -8.09
CA GLN A 132 7.51 0.99 -8.91
C GLN A 132 7.01 2.10 -9.84
N LEU A 133 6.77 3.32 -9.31
CA LEU A 133 6.28 4.43 -10.13
C LEU A 133 7.21 4.74 -11.31
N LYS A 134 8.53 4.69 -11.08
CA LYS A 134 9.53 4.95 -12.13
C LYS A 134 9.45 3.97 -13.31
N GLN A 135 8.88 2.78 -13.12
CA GLN A 135 8.78 1.75 -14.15
C GLN A 135 7.55 1.90 -15.05
N PHE A 136 6.58 2.72 -14.65
CA PHE A 136 5.37 2.94 -15.43
C PHE A 136 5.61 3.90 -16.60
N ASP A 137 4.85 3.69 -17.66
CA ASP A 137 4.66 4.60 -18.77
C ASP A 137 3.64 5.68 -18.37
N PHE A 138 4.11 6.90 -18.18
CA PHE A 138 3.28 8.03 -17.75
C PHE A 138 2.36 8.58 -18.84
N SER A 139 2.45 8.08 -20.08
CA SER A 139 1.44 8.37 -21.10
C SER A 139 0.11 7.65 -20.85
N ARG A 140 0.13 6.62 -19.99
CA ARG A 140 -1.03 5.82 -19.58
C ARG A 140 -1.38 6.07 -18.12
N SER A 141 -2.66 5.91 -17.78
CA SER A 141 -3.12 6.02 -16.39
C SER A 141 -2.64 4.83 -15.54
N ILE A 142 -2.48 5.08 -14.24
CA ILE A 142 -2.05 4.09 -13.25
C ILE A 142 -3.18 3.88 -12.24
N TRP A 143 -3.70 2.66 -12.18
CA TRP A 143 -4.72 2.26 -11.23
C TRP A 143 -4.14 2.17 -9.82
N VAL A 144 -4.87 2.69 -8.83
CA VAL A 144 -4.47 2.68 -7.42
C VAL A 144 -5.66 2.51 -6.48
N GLU A 145 -5.48 1.87 -5.32
CA GLU A 145 -6.53 1.79 -4.30
C GLU A 145 -6.93 3.16 -3.75
N ASN A 146 -8.21 3.34 -3.42
CA ASN A 146 -8.66 4.48 -2.62
C ASN A 146 -8.35 4.31 -1.12
N GLU A 147 -7.07 4.23 -0.76
CA GLU A 147 -6.65 4.21 0.63
C GLU A 147 -6.68 5.59 1.29
N SER A 148 -6.81 5.60 2.62
CA SER A 148 -6.72 6.81 3.42
C SER A 148 -5.30 7.40 3.38
N ARG A 149 -5.10 8.59 3.96
CA ARG A 149 -3.78 9.24 4.06
C ARG A 149 -2.71 8.35 4.71
N THR A 150 -3.16 7.36 5.50
CA THR A 150 -2.35 6.40 6.23
C THR A 150 -2.74 4.96 5.90
N ILE A 151 -1.75 4.09 5.76
CA ILE A 151 -1.93 2.64 5.65
C ILE A 151 -1.17 1.99 6.80
N GLY A 152 -1.87 1.60 7.86
CA GLY A 152 -1.22 1.15 9.09
C GLY A 152 -0.34 2.26 9.69
N ARG A 153 0.98 2.03 9.76
CA ARG A 153 1.94 3.05 10.23
C ARG A 153 2.51 3.91 9.11
N ILE A 154 2.27 3.53 7.86
CA ILE A 154 2.78 4.23 6.69
C ILE A 154 1.94 5.48 6.48
N PHE A 155 2.62 6.62 6.36
CA PHE A 155 2.03 7.88 5.93
C PHE A 155 2.44 8.13 4.48
N ILE A 156 1.47 8.20 3.57
CA ILE A 156 1.74 8.33 2.13
C ILE A 156 2.56 9.63 1.87
N PRO A 157 3.45 9.71 0.87
CA PRO A 157 4.13 10.98 0.58
C PRO A 157 3.17 12.07 0.11
N GLN A 158 3.38 13.32 0.53
CA GLN A 158 2.44 14.42 0.25
C GLN A 158 2.23 14.65 -1.25
N GLY A 159 3.30 14.70 -2.04
CA GLY A 159 3.19 14.88 -3.50
C GLY A 159 2.39 13.80 -4.20
N PHE A 160 2.49 12.54 -3.74
CA PHE A 160 1.67 11.44 -4.26
C PHE A 160 0.22 11.58 -3.80
N TRP A 161 0.01 11.91 -2.52
CA TRP A 161 -1.33 12.07 -1.96
C TRP A 161 -2.12 13.16 -2.68
N ASP A 162 -1.49 14.31 -2.94
CA ASP A 162 -2.14 15.43 -3.63
C ASP A 162 -2.60 15.05 -5.04
N LYS A 163 -1.76 14.33 -5.79
CA LYS A 163 -2.15 13.78 -7.10
C LYS A 163 -3.27 12.74 -6.97
N LYS A 164 -3.18 11.82 -6.01
CA LYS A 164 -4.23 10.81 -5.78
C LYS A 164 -5.57 11.46 -5.51
N VAL A 165 -5.62 12.44 -4.60
CA VAL A 165 -6.88 13.08 -4.26
C VAL A 165 -7.37 14.02 -5.34
N SER A 166 -6.55 14.46 -6.29
CA SER A 166 -7.00 15.24 -7.46
C SER A 166 -7.30 14.38 -8.69
N SER A 167 -7.25 13.06 -8.57
CA SER A 167 -7.44 12.13 -9.70
C SER A 167 -8.90 11.67 -9.80
N PRO A 168 -9.33 11.15 -10.96
CA PRO A 168 -10.64 10.55 -11.10
C PRO A 168 -10.81 9.33 -10.17
N LEU A 169 -11.97 9.21 -9.56
CA LEU A 169 -12.34 8.13 -8.65
C LEU A 169 -13.47 7.30 -9.27
N ILE A 170 -13.25 6.01 -9.45
CA ILE A 170 -14.27 5.06 -9.90
C ILE A 170 -14.67 4.17 -8.73
N HIS A 171 -15.93 4.26 -8.31
CA HIS A 171 -16.50 3.46 -7.24
C HIS A 171 -17.03 2.12 -7.76
N ILE A 172 -16.62 1.04 -7.11
CA ILE A 172 -17.31 -0.25 -7.22
C ILE A 172 -18.30 -0.39 -6.07
N GLU A 173 -19.53 -0.76 -6.42
CA GLU A 173 -20.57 -1.09 -5.47
C GLU A 173 -20.75 -2.61 -5.40
N VAL A 174 -20.69 -3.16 -4.19
CA VAL A 174 -20.89 -4.58 -3.94
C VAL A 174 -21.91 -4.72 -2.81
N PRO A 175 -22.95 -5.55 -2.99
CA PRO A 175 -23.98 -5.76 -1.98
C PRO A 175 -23.39 -6.13 -0.61
N PHE A 176 -24.04 -5.67 0.46
CA PHE A 176 -23.53 -5.80 1.83
C PHE A 176 -23.30 -7.27 2.19
N GLU A 177 -24.22 -8.15 1.83
CA GLU A 177 -24.22 -9.58 2.14
C GLU A 177 -23.02 -10.29 1.50
N ILE A 178 -22.72 -9.96 0.24
CA ILE A 178 -21.56 -10.51 -0.49
C ILE A 178 -20.25 -10.08 0.16
N ARG A 179 -20.17 -8.82 0.63
CA ARG A 179 -18.99 -8.32 1.36
C ARG A 179 -18.83 -9.02 2.72
N VAL A 180 -19.94 -9.27 3.44
CA VAL A 180 -19.92 -10.04 4.69
C VAL A 180 -19.39 -11.45 4.44
N GLU A 181 -19.92 -12.16 3.43
CA GLU A 181 -19.47 -13.52 3.10
C GLU A 181 -17.98 -13.57 2.73
N ARG A 182 -17.51 -12.62 1.92
CA ARG A 182 -16.09 -12.52 1.55
C ARG A 182 -15.22 -12.32 2.79
N LEU A 183 -15.56 -11.36 3.64
CA LEU A 183 -14.79 -11.06 4.85
C LEU A 183 -14.84 -12.22 5.85
N MET A 184 -15.98 -12.92 5.98
CA MET A 184 -16.04 -14.11 6.82
C MET A 184 -15.04 -15.18 6.35
N LYS A 185 -14.99 -15.47 5.04
CA LYS A 185 -14.02 -16.43 4.48
C LYS A 185 -12.57 -15.96 4.72
N GLU A 186 -12.32 -14.68 4.52
CA GLU A 186 -11.00 -14.07 4.70
C GLU A 186 -10.53 -14.12 6.15
N TYR A 187 -11.41 -13.95 7.13
CA TYR A 187 -10.99 -13.85 8.54
C TYR A 187 -11.26 -15.11 9.38
N ALA A 188 -12.02 -16.10 8.88
CA ALA A 188 -12.42 -17.28 9.64
C ALA A 188 -11.27 -18.18 10.10
N HIS A 189 -10.13 -18.13 9.42
CA HIS A 189 -8.97 -18.97 9.73
C HIS A 189 -8.02 -18.36 10.77
N PHE A 190 -8.23 -17.09 11.16
CA PHE A 190 -7.40 -16.46 12.19
C PHE A 190 -7.85 -16.84 13.60
N PRO A 191 -6.90 -16.90 14.57
CA PRO A 191 -7.22 -17.06 15.98
C PRO A 191 -8.19 -15.97 16.46
N LYS A 192 -9.14 -16.35 17.32
CA LYS A 192 -10.15 -15.42 17.86
C LYS A 192 -9.49 -14.22 18.56
N GLU A 193 -8.37 -14.46 19.23
CA GLU A 193 -7.59 -13.47 19.97
C GLU A 193 -7.15 -12.31 19.07
N HIS A 194 -6.72 -12.63 17.84
CA HIS A 194 -6.30 -11.65 16.85
C HIS A 194 -7.48 -10.79 16.38
N LEU A 195 -8.65 -11.39 16.18
CA LEU A 195 -9.88 -10.68 15.81
C LEU A 195 -10.35 -9.75 16.95
N LEU A 196 -10.27 -10.22 18.20
CA LEU A 196 -10.60 -9.44 19.40
C LEU A 196 -9.64 -8.24 19.57
N GLU A 197 -8.35 -8.42 19.29
CA GLU A 197 -7.36 -7.34 19.29
C GLU A 197 -7.69 -6.27 18.23
N ALA A 198 -7.99 -6.70 17.00
CA ALA A 198 -8.36 -5.80 15.91
C ALA A 198 -9.63 -4.99 16.23
N LEU A 199 -10.67 -5.63 16.78
CA LEU A 199 -11.88 -4.95 17.27
C LEU A 199 -11.58 -3.91 18.36
N SER A 200 -10.61 -4.19 19.24
CA SER A 200 -10.22 -3.26 20.29
C SER A 200 -9.63 -1.95 19.73
N LYS A 201 -8.92 -2.01 18.60
CA LYS A 201 -8.31 -0.84 17.95
C LYS A 201 -9.34 0.17 17.44
N ILE A 202 -10.59 -0.26 17.18
CA ILE A 202 -11.67 0.61 16.68
C ILE A 202 -12.71 0.99 17.74
N GLN A 203 -12.55 0.57 19.00
CA GLN A 203 -13.51 0.79 20.08
C GLN A 203 -13.98 2.24 20.23
N LYS A 204 -13.06 3.21 20.17
CA LYS A 204 -13.40 4.64 20.29
C LYS A 204 -14.26 5.15 19.13
N ARG A 205 -14.10 4.58 17.93
CA ARG A 205 -14.74 5.07 16.69
C ARG A 205 -16.04 4.33 16.37
N MET A 206 -16.05 3.01 16.58
CA MET A 206 -17.22 2.14 16.39
C MET A 206 -18.23 2.26 17.55
N GLY A 207 -17.74 2.65 18.73
CA GLY A 207 -18.53 2.78 19.95
C GLY A 207 -18.40 1.55 20.86
N PRO A 208 -18.35 1.73 22.18
CA PRO A 208 -18.03 0.65 23.12
C PRO A 208 -19.08 -0.47 23.14
N GLN A 209 -20.37 -0.14 22.94
CA GLN A 209 -21.46 -1.13 22.92
C GLN A 209 -21.37 -2.04 21.68
N HIS A 210 -21.16 -1.46 20.50
CA HIS A 210 -21.01 -2.23 19.26
C HIS A 210 -19.75 -3.11 19.28
N VAL A 211 -18.63 -2.61 19.81
CA VAL A 211 -17.41 -3.44 19.95
C VAL A 211 -17.59 -4.54 20.98
N LYS A 212 -18.29 -4.29 22.08
CA LYS A 212 -18.63 -5.34 23.05
C LYS A 212 -19.45 -6.45 22.37
N ALA A 213 -20.52 -6.10 21.67
CA ALA A 213 -21.36 -7.05 20.94
C ALA A 213 -20.56 -7.83 19.86
N ALA A 214 -19.70 -7.15 19.09
CA ALA A 214 -18.85 -7.81 18.11
C ALA A 214 -17.86 -8.79 18.74
N LYS A 215 -17.25 -8.44 19.89
CA LYS A 215 -16.36 -9.33 20.64
C LYS A 215 -17.09 -10.55 21.20
N GLU A 216 -18.29 -10.35 21.75
CA GLU A 216 -19.15 -11.45 22.23
C GLU A 216 -19.51 -12.40 21.07
N ALA A 217 -19.82 -11.87 19.89
CA ALA A 217 -20.08 -12.67 18.70
C ALA A 217 -18.85 -13.49 18.26
N VAL A 218 -17.64 -12.91 18.26
CA VAL A 218 -16.39 -13.65 17.98
C VAL A 218 -16.17 -14.76 19.01
N ALA A 219 -16.35 -14.47 20.31
CA ALA A 219 -16.19 -15.45 21.38
C ALA A 219 -17.14 -16.64 21.19
N ALA A 220 -18.40 -16.37 20.86
CA ALA A 220 -19.43 -17.36 20.57
C ALA A 220 -19.25 -18.10 19.23
N GLY A 221 -18.26 -17.72 18.40
CA GLY A 221 -18.06 -18.30 17.06
C GLY A 221 -19.03 -17.79 15.99
N ASN A 222 -19.85 -16.79 16.31
CA ASN A 222 -20.73 -16.13 15.37
C ASN A 222 -19.96 -15.02 14.61
N LEU A 223 -19.11 -15.44 13.68
CA LEU A 223 -18.32 -14.51 12.87
C LEU A 223 -19.18 -13.62 11.99
N LYS A 224 -20.34 -14.12 11.52
CA LYS A 224 -21.27 -13.33 10.70
C LYS A 224 -21.68 -12.03 11.39
N THR A 225 -22.20 -12.13 12.61
CA THR A 225 -22.62 -10.95 13.38
C THR A 225 -21.45 -10.03 13.72
N ALA A 226 -20.27 -10.58 14.04
CA ALA A 226 -19.08 -9.77 14.26
C ALA A 226 -18.67 -8.96 13.02
N THR A 227 -18.70 -9.61 11.84
CA THR A 227 -18.38 -8.99 10.55
C THR A 227 -19.40 -7.92 10.18
N GLU A 228 -20.71 -8.19 10.31
CA GLU A 228 -21.78 -7.23 10.02
C GLU A 228 -21.62 -5.94 10.85
N LEU A 229 -21.41 -6.09 12.16
CA LEU A 229 -21.21 -4.95 13.08
C LEU A 229 -19.97 -4.13 12.69
N ALA A 230 -18.85 -4.78 12.41
CA ALA A 230 -17.63 -4.10 11.99
C ALA A 230 -17.82 -3.40 10.64
N LEU A 231 -18.52 -4.05 9.70
CA LEU A 231 -18.72 -3.55 8.35
C LEU A 231 -19.63 -2.31 8.32
N HIS A 232 -20.67 -2.25 9.13
CA HIS A 232 -21.48 -1.03 9.29
C HIS A 232 -20.65 0.17 9.75
N TYR A 233 -19.70 -0.04 10.68
CA TYR A 233 -18.76 1.00 11.09
C TYR A 233 -17.88 1.45 9.92
N TYR A 234 -17.29 0.52 9.17
CA TYR A 234 -16.42 0.85 8.05
C TYR A 234 -17.17 1.54 6.91
N ASP A 235 -18.41 1.15 6.61
CA ASP A 235 -19.25 1.78 5.60
C ASP A 235 -19.54 3.24 5.97
N LYS A 236 -19.88 3.51 7.25
CA LYS A 236 -20.09 4.88 7.74
C LYS A 236 -18.81 5.71 7.64
N ALA A 237 -17.67 5.14 8.01
CA ALA A 237 -16.38 5.82 7.94
C ALA A 237 -16.00 6.15 6.48
N TYR A 238 -16.26 5.22 5.55
CA TYR A 238 -16.02 5.39 4.13
C TYR A 238 -16.85 6.53 3.55
N LEU A 239 -18.17 6.55 3.80
CA LEU A 239 -19.06 7.61 3.33
C LEU A 239 -18.66 8.99 3.86
N MET A 240 -18.21 9.06 5.12
CA MET A 240 -17.71 10.32 5.70
C MET A 240 -16.40 10.80 5.05
N ALA A 241 -15.56 9.87 4.57
CA ALA A 241 -14.31 10.20 3.91
C ALA A 241 -14.54 10.68 2.47
N THR A 242 -15.45 10.03 1.73
CA THR A 242 -15.79 10.40 0.35
C THR A 242 -16.62 11.69 0.29
N ALA A 243 -17.52 11.93 1.25
CA ALA A 243 -18.33 13.16 1.30
C ALA A 243 -17.52 14.46 1.48
N LYS A 244 -16.26 14.38 1.92
CA LYS A 244 -15.36 15.53 2.04
C LYS A 244 -14.60 15.82 0.73
N GLY A 245 -15.08 15.27 -0.38
CA GLY A 245 -14.40 15.03 -1.66
C GLY A 245 -13.43 16.12 -2.12
N ASN A 246 -12.22 15.67 -2.44
CA ASN A 246 -11.20 16.46 -3.15
C ASN A 246 -10.94 15.91 -4.57
N PHE A 247 -11.62 14.82 -4.97
CA PHE A 247 -11.44 14.15 -6.27
C PHE A 247 -11.93 15.04 -7.40
N SER A 248 -11.23 14.98 -8.54
CA SER A 248 -11.58 15.81 -9.71
C SER A 248 -12.91 15.39 -10.33
N GLN A 249 -13.17 14.09 -10.36
CA GLN A 249 -14.37 13.46 -10.88
C GLN A 249 -14.66 12.18 -10.08
N GLU A 250 -15.95 11.88 -9.87
CA GLU A 250 -16.40 10.65 -9.21
C GLU A 250 -17.38 9.91 -10.14
N PHE A 251 -17.14 8.61 -10.33
CA PHE A 251 -17.93 7.74 -11.20
C PHE A 251 -18.45 6.54 -10.41
N HIS A 252 -19.68 6.12 -10.74
CA HIS A 252 -20.38 5.00 -10.10
C HIS A 252 -20.92 4.04 -11.16
N PRO A 253 -20.05 3.33 -11.91
CA PRO A 253 -20.51 2.32 -12.86
C PRO A 253 -21.23 1.17 -12.13
N GLU A 254 -22.32 0.71 -12.72
CA GLU A 254 -23.06 -0.46 -12.23
C GLU A 254 -22.45 -1.75 -12.81
N PHE A 255 -22.29 -2.77 -11.96
CA PHE A 255 -21.79 -4.08 -12.35
C PHE A 255 -22.84 -5.15 -12.03
N ASN A 256 -23.23 -5.93 -13.03
CA ASN A 256 -24.19 -7.04 -12.88
C ASN A 256 -23.52 -8.36 -12.42
N THR A 257 -22.29 -8.28 -11.92
CA THR A 257 -21.44 -9.42 -11.61
C THR A 257 -20.56 -9.09 -10.40
N ASN A 258 -20.18 -10.13 -9.65
CA ASN A 258 -19.20 -10.02 -8.56
C ASN A 258 -17.86 -10.66 -8.93
N ASP A 259 -17.72 -11.13 -10.18
CA ASP A 259 -16.47 -11.68 -10.68
C ASP A 259 -15.45 -10.57 -10.93
N SER A 260 -14.30 -10.64 -10.26
CA SER A 260 -13.28 -9.60 -10.32
C SER A 260 -12.68 -9.42 -11.71
N ARG A 261 -12.68 -10.45 -12.56
CA ARG A 261 -12.15 -10.36 -13.93
C ARG A 261 -13.14 -9.66 -14.84
N GLU A 262 -14.42 -9.99 -14.74
CA GLU A 262 -15.46 -9.28 -15.48
C GLU A 262 -15.54 -7.81 -15.07
N ILE A 263 -15.46 -7.51 -13.77
CA ILE A 263 -15.40 -6.12 -13.27
C ILE A 263 -14.17 -5.40 -13.82
N ALA A 264 -12.99 -6.01 -13.79
CA ALA A 264 -11.77 -5.40 -14.32
C ALA A 264 -11.89 -5.05 -15.82
N ARG A 265 -12.46 -5.93 -16.64
CA ARG A 265 -12.68 -5.65 -18.07
C ARG A 265 -13.66 -4.50 -18.29
N SER A 266 -14.76 -4.49 -17.53
CA SER A 266 -15.73 -3.38 -17.57
C SER A 266 -15.11 -2.06 -17.12
N LEU A 267 -14.21 -2.07 -16.14
CA LEU A 267 -13.47 -0.89 -15.69
C LEU A 267 -12.51 -0.36 -16.77
N ILE A 268 -11.82 -1.24 -17.49
CA ILE A 268 -10.94 -0.86 -18.61
C ILE A 268 -11.77 -0.22 -19.72
N GLN A 269 -12.89 -0.85 -20.10
CA GLN A 269 -13.80 -0.31 -21.11
C GLN A 269 -14.33 1.07 -20.67
N PHE A 270 -14.79 1.18 -19.42
CA PHE A 270 -15.30 2.42 -18.87
C PHE A 270 -14.25 3.54 -18.90
N ALA A 271 -13.01 3.25 -18.50
CA ALA A 271 -11.91 4.21 -18.52
C ALA A 271 -11.62 4.70 -19.94
N ASN A 272 -11.59 3.79 -20.92
CA ASN A 272 -11.38 4.14 -22.33
C ASN A 272 -12.52 5.01 -22.89
N GLU A 273 -13.78 4.70 -22.58
CA GLU A 273 -14.96 5.46 -23.03
C GLU A 273 -15.01 6.89 -22.48
N HIS A 274 -14.41 7.10 -21.29
CA HIS A 274 -14.37 8.39 -20.61
C HIS A 274 -13.02 9.11 -20.76
N GLU A 275 -12.12 8.58 -21.59
CA GLU A 275 -10.78 9.13 -21.84
C GLU A 275 -9.96 9.37 -20.55
N LEU A 276 -10.06 8.43 -19.59
CA LEU A 276 -9.42 8.49 -18.27
C LEU A 276 -7.99 7.93 -18.24
#